data_AF-A0A094C4H4-F1
#
_entry.id   AF-A0A094C4H4-F1
#
_cell.length_a   1.000
_cell.length_b   1.000
_cell.length_c   1.000
_cell.angle_alpha   90.00
_cell.angle_beta   90.00
_cell.angle_gamma   90.00
#
_symmetry.space_group_name_H-M   'P 1'
#
loop_
_entity.id
_entity.type
_entity.pdbx_description
1 polymer ?
#
loop_
_entity_poly.entity_id
_entity_poly.type
_entity_poly.pdbx_seq_one_letter_code
_entity_poly.pdbx_strand_id
1 'polypeptide(L)'
;RDNDIRAEEIDAMYNEDEDMPREVDSEDEMFKHRKPILQEVEWRRWLNEPGVDKPDTNVLKYWQAKQYQYPIIAQIARDYLAIPATSAASERVFSQGADIVTKKRNRLLPSTIRYLLCLRDWGVIVDDEDVEDISQDIG
;
A
#
# COMPACT_ATOMS: atom_id res chain seq x y z
N ARG A 1 -2.81 -57.56 42.67
CA ARG A 1 -3.23 -58.54 41.65
C ARG A 1 -4.11 -57.90 40.63
N ASP A 2 -3.61 -57.25 39.61
CA ASP A 2 -2.30 -56.70 39.24
C ASP A 2 -2.61 -56.26 37.82
N ASN A 3 -2.66 -54.97 37.57
CA ASN A 3 -2.52 -54.40 36.24
C ASN A 3 -2.24 -52.91 36.40
N ASP A 4 -1.16 -52.65 37.13
CA ASP A 4 -0.40 -51.43 37.03
C ASP A 4 0.71 -51.71 35.99
N ILE A 5 0.27 -51.97 34.74
CA ILE A 5 1.21 -52.09 33.61
C ILE A 5 1.51 -50.65 33.19
N ARG A 6 2.48 -50.09 33.92
CA ARG A 6 3.50 -49.12 33.51
C ARG A 6 3.10 -48.21 32.35
N ALA A 7 2.37 -47.15 32.69
CA ALA A 7 2.32 -45.94 31.88
C ALA A 7 3.74 -45.40 31.55
N GLU A 8 4.74 -45.72 32.40
CA GLU A 8 6.16 -45.43 32.17
C GLU A 8 6.77 -46.21 30.98
N GLU A 9 6.29 -47.40 30.64
CA GLU A 9 6.78 -48.17 29.48
C GLU A 9 6.27 -47.59 28.15
N ILE A 10 5.10 -46.96 28.15
CA ILE A 10 4.56 -46.26 26.97
C ILE A 10 5.32 -44.95 26.75
N ASP A 11 5.65 -44.21 27.80
CA ASP A 11 6.41 -42.96 27.70
C ASP A 11 7.87 -43.20 27.26
N ALA A 12 8.46 -44.34 27.61
CA ALA A 12 9.77 -44.75 27.11
C ALA A 12 9.75 -45.14 25.62
N MET A 13 8.67 -45.75 25.11
CA MET A 13 8.55 -46.11 23.70
C MET A 13 8.42 -44.90 22.76
N TYR A 14 7.89 -43.76 23.24
CA TYR A 14 7.77 -42.54 22.44
C TYR A 14 9.00 -41.64 22.50
N ASN A 15 10.00 -41.96 23.34
CA ASN A 15 11.16 -41.12 23.61
C ASN A 15 12.50 -41.68 23.09
N GLU A 16 12.51 -42.76 22.30
CA GLU A 16 13.77 -43.34 21.77
C GLU A 16 14.05 -43.09 20.27
N ASP A 17 13.21 -42.37 19.54
CA ASP A 17 13.40 -42.14 18.08
C ASP A 17 13.86 -40.71 17.68
N GLU A 18 14.36 -39.89 18.63
CA GLU A 18 14.85 -38.53 18.33
C GLU A 18 16.38 -38.39 18.18
N ASP A 19 17.11 -39.45 17.82
CA ASP A 19 18.55 -39.28 17.50
C ASP A 19 19.05 -40.23 16.39
N MET A 20 18.27 -40.37 15.30
CA MET A 20 18.91 -40.62 14.00
C MET A 20 19.38 -39.27 13.45
N PRO A 21 20.69 -39.06 13.24
CA PRO A 21 21.17 -37.89 12.52
C PRO A 21 20.62 -37.99 11.10
N ARG A 22 19.49 -37.35 10.84
CA ARG A 22 19.08 -37.06 9.47
C ARG A 22 20.18 -36.17 8.92
N GLU A 23 20.91 -36.66 7.92
CA GLU A 23 21.81 -35.84 7.12
C GLU A 23 21.01 -34.61 6.71
N VAL A 24 21.32 -33.49 7.35
CA VAL A 24 20.64 -32.23 7.14
C VAL A 24 21.06 -31.82 5.74
N ASP A 25 20.16 -31.93 4.75
CA ASP A 25 20.48 -31.45 3.42
C ASP A 25 20.82 -29.95 3.53
N SER A 26 21.83 -29.53 2.78
CA SER A 26 22.44 -28.21 2.87
C SER A 26 21.43 -27.08 2.62
N GLU A 27 20.29 -27.38 2.01
CA GLU A 27 19.19 -26.46 1.79
C GLU A 27 18.40 -26.13 3.08
N ASP A 28 18.26 -27.07 4.02
CA ASP A 28 17.51 -26.88 5.27
C ASP A 28 18.27 -26.00 6.29
N GLU A 29 19.61 -25.97 6.23
CA GLU A 29 20.41 -25.09 7.07
C GLU A 29 20.28 -23.60 6.70
N MET A 30 19.93 -23.31 5.44
CA MET A 30 19.71 -21.93 4.98
C MET A 30 18.46 -21.31 5.61
N PHE A 31 17.50 -22.13 6.04
CA PHE A 31 16.26 -21.69 6.68
C PHE A 31 16.34 -21.63 8.21
N LYS A 32 17.31 -22.30 8.85
CA LYS A 32 17.51 -22.29 10.32
C LYS A 32 18.08 -20.98 10.88
N HIS A 33 18.80 -20.20 10.07
CA HIS A 33 19.53 -19.01 10.55
C HIS A 33 18.76 -17.69 10.48
N ARG A 34 17.53 -17.67 9.94
CA ARG A 34 16.62 -16.53 10.15
C ARG A 34 15.73 -16.82 11.34
N LYS A 35 16.18 -16.38 12.52
CA LYS A 35 15.27 -16.17 13.65
C LYS A 35 14.05 -15.40 13.10
N PRO A 36 12.81 -15.89 13.25
CA PRO A 36 11.66 -15.11 12.84
C PRO A 36 11.78 -13.78 13.55
N ILE A 37 11.71 -12.69 12.80
CA ILE A 37 11.79 -11.34 13.33
C ILE A 37 10.67 -11.24 14.37
N LEU A 38 11.01 -11.36 15.65
CA LEU A 38 10.11 -11.17 16.80
C LEU A 38 9.79 -9.68 16.99
N GLN A 39 9.76 -8.92 15.91
CA GLN A 39 9.23 -7.59 15.89
C GLN A 39 7.74 -7.72 15.57
N GLU A 40 6.89 -7.23 16.45
CA GLU A 40 5.46 -7.24 16.23
C GLU A 40 5.14 -6.62 14.86
N VAL A 41 4.34 -7.32 14.06
CA VAL A 41 3.92 -6.87 12.74
C VAL A 41 3.34 -5.46 12.83
N GLU A 42 3.72 -4.58 11.90
CA GLU A 42 3.40 -3.15 11.97
C GLU A 42 1.90 -2.90 12.24
N TRP A 43 1.01 -3.66 11.57
CA TRP A 43 -0.44 -3.45 11.68
C TRP A 43 -0.98 -3.67 13.09
N ARG A 44 -0.40 -4.60 13.86
CA ARG A 44 -0.80 -4.83 15.27
C ARG A 44 -0.40 -3.65 16.14
N ARG A 45 0.83 -3.15 15.94
CA ARG A 45 1.32 -1.97 16.64
C ARG A 45 0.45 -0.74 16.35
N TRP A 46 0.13 -0.51 15.08
CA TRP A 46 -0.75 0.59 14.68
C TRP A 46 -2.18 0.45 15.23
N LEU A 47 -2.77 -0.75 15.19
CA LEU A 47 -4.13 -0.98 15.69
C LEU A 47 -4.26 -0.74 17.21
N ASN A 48 -3.16 -0.91 17.95
CA ASN A 48 -3.10 -0.66 19.39
C ASN A 48 -2.77 0.81 19.74
N GLU A 49 -2.49 1.68 18.76
CA GLU A 49 -2.28 3.10 19.04
C GLU A 49 -3.60 3.79 19.40
N PRO A 50 -3.58 4.76 20.33
CA PRO A 50 -4.76 5.57 20.61
C PRO A 50 -5.20 6.31 19.34
N GLY A 51 -6.52 6.28 19.09
CA GLY A 51 -7.13 6.93 17.94
C GLY A 51 -6.84 8.43 17.89
N VAL A 52 -6.73 8.97 16.67
CA VAL A 52 -6.65 10.42 16.48
C VAL A 52 -8.07 10.98 16.46
N ASP A 53 -8.61 11.24 17.64
CA ASP A 53 -9.99 11.70 17.84
C ASP A 53 -10.12 13.21 17.58
N LYS A 54 -9.66 13.68 16.41
CA LYS A 54 -9.78 15.08 16.01
C LYS A 54 -10.54 15.17 14.68
N PRO A 55 -11.69 15.86 14.64
CA PRO A 55 -12.58 15.91 13.47
C PRO A 55 -11.91 16.52 12.23
N ASP A 56 -10.93 17.42 12.41
CA ASP A 56 -10.23 18.10 11.31
C ASP A 56 -8.85 17.49 10.99
N THR A 57 -8.64 16.21 11.31
CA THR A 57 -7.35 15.57 11.04
C THR A 57 -7.16 15.36 9.55
N ASN A 58 -6.14 16.02 8.97
CA ASN A 58 -5.70 15.70 7.63
C ASN A 58 -5.03 14.31 7.62
N VAL A 59 -5.76 13.32 7.10
CA VAL A 59 -5.33 11.92 7.05
C VAL A 59 -4.05 11.71 6.22
N LEU A 60 -3.83 12.51 5.17
CA LEU A 60 -2.61 12.44 4.36
C LEU A 60 -1.39 12.91 5.16
N LYS A 61 -1.52 14.01 5.91
CA LYS A 61 -0.46 14.50 6.81
C LYS A 61 -0.17 13.51 7.94
N TYR A 62 -1.19 12.84 8.46
CA TYR A 62 -1.02 11.79 9.47
C TYR A 62 -0.14 10.64 8.95
N TRP A 63 -0.45 10.08 7.78
CA TRP A 63 0.33 8.99 7.19
C TRP A 63 1.73 9.44 6.74
N GLN A 64 1.86 10.69 6.28
CA GLN A 64 3.17 11.28 6.00
C GLN A 64 4.05 11.35 7.24
N ALA A 65 3.51 11.76 8.39
CA ALA A 65 4.25 11.80 9.65
C ALA A 65 4.64 10.40 10.16
N LYS A 66 3.79 9.40 9.91
CA LYS A 66 3.98 8.01 10.38
C LYS A 66 4.77 7.11 9.43
N GLN A 67 5.20 7.60 8.27
CA GLN A 67 5.90 6.80 7.26
C GLN A 67 7.17 6.11 7.76
N TYR A 68 7.87 6.68 8.74
CA TYR A 68 9.08 6.07 9.32
C TYR A 68 8.75 5.08 10.45
N GLN A 69 7.60 5.24 11.10
CA GLN A 69 7.14 4.38 12.19
C GLN A 69 6.45 3.11 11.64
N TYR A 70 5.70 3.26 10.54
CA TYR A 70 4.93 2.21 9.87
C TYR A 70 5.13 2.27 8.36
N PRO A 71 6.33 1.95 7.84
CA PRO A 71 6.63 2.09 6.42
C PRO A 71 5.72 1.27 5.51
N ILE A 72 5.33 0.06 5.91
CA ILE A 72 4.46 -0.80 5.10
C ILE A 72 3.02 -0.29 5.15
N ILE A 73 2.51 0.04 6.34
CA ILE A 73 1.12 0.52 6.46
C ILE A 73 0.96 1.89 5.82
N ALA A 74 1.92 2.81 6.01
CA ALA A 74 1.86 4.13 5.40
C ALA A 74 1.91 4.05 3.87
N GLN A 75 2.64 3.08 3.29
CA GLN A 75 2.58 2.81 1.86
C GLN A 75 1.17 2.40 1.44
N ILE A 76 0.61 1.38 2.10
CA ILE A 76 -0.74 0.86 1.82
C ILE A 76 -1.79 1.97 1.95
N ALA A 77 -1.73 2.74 3.03
CA ALA A 77 -2.66 3.83 3.29
C ALA A 77 -2.60 4.91 2.20
N ARG A 78 -1.40 5.27 1.72
CA ARG A 78 -1.26 6.22 0.60
C ARG A 78 -1.89 5.68 -0.68
N ASP A 79 -1.67 4.40 -0.98
CA ASP A 79 -2.23 3.77 -2.19
C ASP A 79 -3.77 3.76 -2.14
N TYR A 80 -4.37 3.46 -0.98
CA TYR A 80 -5.83 3.51 -0.81
C TYR A 80 -6.40 4.93 -0.80
N LEU A 81 -5.71 5.88 -0.16
CA LEU A 81 -6.16 7.28 -0.08
C LEU A 81 -6.00 8.04 -1.41
N ALA A 82 -5.17 7.54 -2.34
CA ALA A 82 -5.06 8.08 -3.69
C ALA A 82 -6.28 7.77 -4.57
N ILE A 83 -7.13 6.83 -4.16
CA ILE A 83 -8.33 6.46 -4.92
C ILE A 83 -9.39 7.56 -4.72
N PRO A 84 -9.83 8.23 -5.80
CA PRO A 84 -10.89 9.23 -5.69
C PRO A 84 -12.20 8.57 -5.26
N ALA A 85 -12.93 9.21 -4.35
CA ALA A 85 -14.19 8.69 -3.84
C ALA A 85 -15.32 8.70 -4.90
N THR A 86 -15.17 9.50 -5.96
CA THR A 86 -16.19 9.68 -7.01
C THR A 86 -15.56 9.82 -8.40
N SER A 87 -16.37 9.66 -9.45
CA SER A 87 -16.00 9.90 -10.85
C SER A 87 -15.83 11.39 -11.20
N ALA A 88 -16.15 12.32 -10.29
CA ALA A 88 -16.18 13.76 -10.56
C ALA A 88 -14.87 14.30 -11.16
N ALA A 89 -13.72 13.82 -10.70
CA ALA A 89 -12.42 14.20 -11.25
C ALA A 89 -12.30 13.80 -12.73
N SER A 90 -12.69 12.58 -13.07
CA SER A 90 -12.67 12.10 -14.46
C SER A 90 -13.68 12.85 -15.34
N GLU A 91 -14.89 13.13 -14.83
CA GLU A 91 -15.90 13.93 -15.53
C GLU A 91 -15.40 15.35 -15.81
N ARG A 92 -14.69 15.96 -14.87
CA ARG A 92 -14.07 17.28 -15.05
C ARG A 92 -13.03 17.27 -16.17
N VAL A 93 -12.19 16.24 -16.26
CA VAL A 93 -11.21 16.07 -17.35
C VAL A 93 -11.92 15.93 -18.70
N PHE A 94 -13.00 15.15 -18.77
CA PHE A 94 -13.77 15.00 -20.01
C PHE A 94 -14.49 16.27 -20.42
N SER A 95 -15.05 17.00 -19.45
CA SER A 95 -15.70 18.30 -19.69
C SER A 95 -14.71 19.32 -20.26
N GLN A 96 -13.54 19.45 -19.65
CA GLN A 96 -12.47 20.31 -20.17
C GLN A 96 -11.95 19.81 -21.53
N GLY A 97 -11.94 18.49 -21.74
CA GLY A 97 -11.58 17.86 -23.00
C GLY A 97 -12.41 18.27 -24.20
N ALA A 98 -13.62 18.79 -24.00
CA ALA A 98 -14.47 19.27 -25.08
C ALA A 98 -13.81 20.39 -25.90
N ASP A 99 -12.98 21.23 -25.27
CA ASP A 99 -12.27 22.33 -25.95
C ASP A 99 -11.13 21.83 -26.86
N ILE A 100 -10.52 20.70 -26.47
CA ILE A 100 -9.50 20.03 -27.28
C ILE A 100 -10.14 19.50 -28.57
N VAL A 101 -11.38 19.03 -28.48
CA VAL A 101 -12.18 18.52 -29.61
C VAL A 101 -13.13 19.61 -30.14
N THR A 102 -12.58 20.77 -30.49
CA THR A 102 -13.37 21.85 -31.11
C THR A 102 -13.57 21.64 -32.61
N LYS A 103 -14.55 22.34 -33.22
CA LYS A 103 -14.83 22.30 -34.67
C LYS A 103 -13.61 22.62 -35.56
N LYS A 104 -12.61 23.36 -35.03
CA LYS A 104 -11.33 23.66 -35.72
C LYS A 104 -10.31 22.51 -35.67
N ARG A 105 -10.44 21.56 -34.73
CA ARG A 105 -9.53 20.42 -34.48
C ARG A 105 -10.23 19.06 -34.66
N ASN A 106 -11.11 18.96 -35.63
CA ASN A 106 -11.98 17.80 -35.89
C ASN A 106 -11.31 16.60 -36.60
N ARG A 107 -9.97 16.63 -36.79
CA ARG A 107 -9.21 15.57 -37.48
C ARG A 107 -8.09 14.97 -36.62
N LEU A 108 -8.24 15.04 -35.30
CA LEU A 108 -7.31 14.41 -34.36
C LEU A 108 -7.61 12.91 -34.25
N LEU A 109 -6.54 12.11 -34.17
CA LEU A 109 -6.67 10.70 -33.84
C LEU A 109 -7.06 10.55 -32.36
N PRO A 110 -7.82 9.50 -31.98
CA PRO A 110 -8.17 9.26 -30.59
C PRO A 110 -6.95 9.16 -29.65
N SER A 111 -5.84 8.62 -30.14
CA SER A 111 -4.57 8.58 -29.42
C SER A 111 -4.04 9.99 -29.12
N THR A 112 -4.07 10.89 -30.10
CA THR A 112 -3.65 12.28 -29.94
C THR A 112 -4.52 13.02 -28.92
N ILE A 113 -5.85 12.81 -28.95
CA ILE A 113 -6.76 13.41 -27.97
C ILE A 113 -6.41 12.95 -26.56
N ARG A 114 -6.14 11.65 -26.35
CA ARG A 114 -5.72 11.12 -25.06
C ARG A 114 -4.44 11.77 -24.55
N TYR A 115 -3.42 11.92 -25.40
CA TYR A 115 -2.18 12.61 -25.00
C TYR A 115 -2.43 14.06 -24.62
N LEU A 116 -3.24 14.79 -25.40
CA LEU A 116 -3.55 16.19 -25.10
C LEU A 116 -4.33 16.33 -23.78
N LEU A 117 -5.27 15.42 -23.50
CA LEU A 117 -5.98 15.38 -22.21
C LEU A 117 -5.02 15.17 -21.04
N CYS A 118 -4.11 14.19 -21.14
CA CYS A 118 -3.12 13.95 -20.08
C CYS A 118 -2.17 15.13 -19.89
N LEU A 119 -1.67 15.73 -20.97
CA LEU A 119 -0.76 16.86 -20.90
C LEU A 119 -1.43 18.10 -20.30
N ARG A 120 -2.72 18.33 -20.59
CA ARG A 120 -3.50 19.40 -19.95
C ARG A 120 -3.75 19.12 -18.47
N ASP A 121 -4.20 17.91 -18.12
CA ASP A 121 -4.46 17.51 -16.72
C ASP A 121 -3.20 17.58 -15.85
N TRP A 122 -2.03 17.26 -16.41
CA TRP A 122 -0.73 17.39 -15.74
C TRP A 122 -0.19 18.83 -15.70
N GLY A 123 -0.91 19.81 -16.27
CA GLY A 123 -0.49 21.22 -16.29
C GLY A 123 0.68 21.53 -17.23
N VAL A 124 0.96 20.65 -18.21
CA VAL A 124 2.02 20.88 -19.22
C VAL A 124 1.54 21.85 -20.30
N ILE A 125 0.24 21.82 -20.61
CA ILE A 125 -0.41 22.73 -21.55
C ILE A 125 -1.34 23.62 -20.73
N VAL A 126 -1.10 24.92 -20.81
CA VAL A 126 -1.90 25.95 -20.15
C VAL A 126 -2.51 26.78 -21.27
N ASP A 127 -3.83 26.98 -21.26
CA ASP A 127 -4.48 27.83 -22.25
C ASP A 127 -4.22 29.31 -21.87
N ASP A 128 -4.20 30.22 -22.86
CA ASP A 128 -3.92 31.66 -22.61
C ASP A 128 -4.91 32.31 -21.61
N GLU A 129 -6.06 31.68 -21.34
CA GLU A 129 -7.05 32.11 -20.36
C GLU A 129 -6.68 31.75 -18.90
N ASP A 130 -5.78 30.79 -18.67
CA ASP A 130 -5.37 30.34 -17.33
C ASP A 130 -4.16 31.14 -16.76
N VAL A 131 -3.61 32.09 -17.53
CA VAL A 131 -2.45 32.91 -17.12
C VAL A 131 -2.79 33.91 -16.01
N GLU A 132 -4.08 34.22 -15.80
CA GLU A 132 -4.52 35.17 -14.77
C GLU A 132 -4.49 34.59 -13.35
N ASP A 133 -4.60 33.26 -13.18
CA ASP A 133 -4.70 32.61 -11.86
C ASP A 133 -3.33 32.30 -11.22
N ILE A 134 -2.25 32.29 -12.00
CA ILE A 134 -0.88 32.02 -11.49
C ILE A 134 -0.32 33.23 -10.72
N SER A 135 -0.96 34.41 -10.81
CA SER A 135 -0.48 35.61 -10.10
C SER A 135 -0.94 35.70 -8.63
N GLN A 136 -1.86 34.83 -8.18
CA GLN A 136 -2.42 34.91 -6.82
C GLN A 136 -1.78 33.96 -5.79
N ASP A 137 -0.96 32.99 -6.22
CA ASP A 137 -0.35 31.98 -5.33
C ASP A 137 1.13 32.26 -4.95
N ILE A 138 1.62 33.49 -5.19
CA ILE A 138 2.96 33.94 -4.76
C ILE A 138 2.90 35.07 -3.72
N GLY A 139 1.88 35.05 -2.86
CA GLY A 139 1.70 35.98 -1.73
C GLY A 139 1.75 35.28 -0.38
#